data_AF-A0A517XW96-F1
#
_entry.id   AF-A0A517XW96-F1
#
_cell.length_a   1.000
_cell.length_b   1.000
_cell.length_c   1.000
_cell.angle_alpha   90.00
_cell.angle_beta   90.00
_cell.angle_gamma   90.00
#
_symmetry.space_group_name_H-M   'P 1'
#
loop_
_entity.id
_entity.type
_entity.pdbx_description
1 polymer ?
#
loop_
_entity_poly.entity_id
_entity_poly.type
_entity_poly.pdbx_seq_one_letter_code
_entity_poly.pdbx_strand_id
1 'polypeptide(L)'
;MCAGIRPAVFDLVGREVVWADVALSKHPRFANNVRNNLSGVSGMLRAVTQLRKTDLHTLFGLHVRARGEAVDDLDRADAVFAVDRGLTPFDLDRIAADYL
;
A
#
# COMPACT_ATOMS: atom_id res chain seq x y z
N MET A 1 5.46 11.30 -24.79
CA MET A 1 5.88 10.94 -23.41
C MET A 1 5.42 12.05 -22.46
N CYS A 2 4.56 11.73 -21.50
CA CYS A 2 4.16 12.68 -20.44
C CYS A 2 5.22 12.65 -19.33
N ALA A 3 5.91 13.77 -19.09
CA ALA A 3 6.94 13.86 -18.06
C ALA A 3 6.30 13.96 -16.66
N GLY A 4 5.98 12.83 -16.03
CA GLY A 4 5.46 12.82 -14.65
C GLY A 4 6.57 13.07 -13.62
N ILE A 5 6.28 13.88 -12.61
CA ILE A 5 7.12 13.99 -11.40
C ILE A 5 6.86 12.74 -10.55
N ARG A 6 7.94 12.03 -10.18
CA ARG A 6 7.88 10.88 -9.25
C ARG A 6 8.68 11.20 -7.99
N PRO A 7 8.09 11.12 -6.79
CA PRO A 7 8.78 11.39 -5.54
C PRO A 7 9.75 10.27 -5.16
N ALA A 8 10.94 10.68 -4.72
CA ALA A 8 11.91 9.87 -4.01
C ALA A 8 11.92 10.31 -2.54
N VAL A 9 11.75 9.39 -1.61
CA VAL A 9 11.98 9.67 -0.19
C VAL A 9 13.30 9.04 0.21
N PHE A 10 14.22 9.87 0.70
CA PHE A 10 15.49 9.44 1.26
C PHE A 10 15.28 9.22 2.76
N ASP A 11 15.14 7.96 3.17
CA ASP A 11 15.13 7.61 4.59
C ASP A 11 16.57 7.46 5.08
N LEU A 12 17.02 8.47 5.82
CA LEU A 12 18.37 8.50 6.38
C LEU A 12 18.54 7.52 7.55
N VAL A 13 17.45 7.13 8.23
CA VAL A 13 17.48 6.18 9.36
C VAL A 13 17.58 4.76 8.82
N GLY A 14 16.67 4.37 7.92
CA GLY A 14 16.68 3.08 7.24
C GLY A 14 17.80 2.92 6.20
N ARG A 15 18.45 4.03 5.80
CA ARG A 15 19.45 4.09 4.71
C ARG A 15 18.91 3.57 3.38
N GLU A 16 17.65 3.85 3.11
CA GLU A 16 16.94 3.41 1.92
C GLU A 16 16.36 4.58 1.12
N VAL A 17 16.16 4.34 -0.17
CA VAL A 17 15.45 5.28 -1.05
C VAL A 17 14.12 4.64 -1.42
N VAL A 18 13.03 5.23 -0.93
CA VAL A 18 11.67 4.77 -1.23
C VAL A 18 11.18 5.53 -2.45
N TRP A 19 10.98 4.80 -3.54
CA TRP A 19 10.33 5.35 -4.73
C TRP A 19 8.81 5.30 -4.53
N ALA A 20 8.20 6.46 -4.33
CA ALA A 20 6.76 6.53 -4.20
C ALA A 20 6.17 6.73 -5.59
N ASP A 21 5.53 5.70 -6.14
CA ASP A 21 4.93 5.73 -7.48
C ASP A 21 3.61 6.52 -7.49
N VAL A 22 3.70 7.81 -7.14
CA VAL A 22 2.59 8.76 -7.08
C VAL A 22 2.85 9.83 -8.13
N ALA A 23 2.03 9.86 -9.19
CA ALA A 23 2.18 10.82 -10.29
C ALA A 23 1.23 12.01 -10.15
N LEU A 24 1.76 13.23 -10.32
CA LEU A 24 0.93 14.42 -10.59
C LEU A 24 0.45 14.37 -12.04
N SER A 25 -0.77 13.87 -12.25
CA SER A 25 -1.36 13.65 -13.58
C SER A 25 -1.88 14.93 -14.25
N LYS A 26 -2.05 16.02 -13.50
CA LYS A 26 -2.56 17.30 -14.03
C LYS A 26 -1.40 18.29 -14.26
N HIS A 27 -0.97 18.40 -15.51
CA HIS A 27 -0.08 19.45 -16.06
C HIS A 27 1.43 19.32 -15.75
N PRO A 28 2.13 18.33 -16.33
CA PRO A 28 3.59 18.14 -16.17
C PRO A 28 4.48 19.32 -16.63
N ARG A 29 3.91 20.29 -17.36
CA ARG A 29 4.62 21.49 -17.84
C ARG A 29 4.54 22.68 -16.89
N PHE A 30 3.65 22.63 -15.90
CA PHE A 30 3.57 23.70 -14.90
C PHE A 30 4.40 23.28 -13.69
N ALA A 31 5.58 23.89 -13.60
CA ALA A 31 6.29 24.07 -12.34
C ALA A 31 6.52 22.80 -11.50
N ASN A 32 7.63 22.12 -11.75
CA ASN A 32 8.13 21.00 -10.96
C ASN A 32 8.83 21.39 -9.65
N ASN A 33 8.85 22.69 -9.33
CA ASN A 33 9.49 23.21 -8.14
C ASN A 33 8.47 23.53 -7.05
N VAL A 34 8.91 23.47 -5.80
CA VAL A 34 8.07 23.73 -4.62
C VAL A 34 7.45 25.14 -4.66
N ARG A 35 8.20 26.14 -5.15
CA ARG A 35 7.73 27.54 -5.19
C ARG A 35 6.44 27.71 -6.00
N ASN A 36 6.36 27.03 -7.13
CA ASN A 36 5.27 27.21 -8.07
C ASN A 36 4.22 26.07 -7.98
N ASN A 37 4.47 25.02 -7.18
CA ASN A 37 3.57 23.88 -7.00
C ASN A 37 3.56 23.36 -5.55
N LEU A 38 3.49 24.28 -4.58
CA LEU A 38 3.56 23.95 -3.15
C LEU A 38 2.40 23.03 -2.72
N SER A 39 1.18 23.28 -3.22
CA SER A 39 0.00 22.50 -2.84
C SER A 39 0.04 21.07 -3.35
N GLY A 40 0.43 20.87 -4.62
CA GLY A 40 0.57 19.54 -5.21
C GLY A 40 1.70 18.74 -4.56
N VAL A 41 2.85 19.37 -4.33
CA VAL A 41 3.99 18.74 -3.63
C VAL A 41 3.63 18.42 -2.17
N SER A 42 2.98 19.33 -1.44
CA SER A 42 2.56 19.09 -0.05
C SER A 42 1.55 17.95 0.06
N GLY A 43 0.57 17.89 -0.85
CA GLY A 43 -0.41 16.80 -0.89
C GLY A 43 0.23 15.44 -1.16
N MET A 44 1.17 15.39 -2.10
CA MET A 44 1.95 14.19 -2.39
C MET A 44 2.82 13.77 -1.21
N LEU A 45 3.59 14.69 -0.62
CA LEU A 45 4.42 14.39 0.55
C LEU A 45 3.58 13.86 1.70
N ARG A 46 2.41 14.45 1.95
CA ARG A 46 1.47 13.97 2.97
C ARG A 46 0.99 12.56 2.65
N ALA A 47 0.59 12.28 1.41
CA ALA A 47 0.19 10.94 1.00
C ALA A 47 1.33 9.93 1.21
N VAL A 48 2.55 10.24 0.79
CA VAL A 48 3.69 9.30 0.91
C VAL A 48 4.11 9.06 2.36
N THR A 49 4.13 10.11 3.19
CA THR A 49 4.60 10.02 4.58
C THR A 49 3.54 9.55 5.58
N GLN A 50 2.26 9.76 5.27
CA GLN A 50 1.15 9.39 6.16
C GLN A 50 0.39 8.14 5.70
N LEU A 51 0.78 7.51 4.58
CA LEU A 51 0.16 6.28 4.13
C LEU A 51 0.37 5.17 5.17
N ARG A 52 -0.73 4.75 5.81
CA ARG A 52 -0.75 3.54 6.62
C ARG A 52 -1.14 2.39 5.73
N LYS A 53 -0.15 1.62 5.27
CA LYS A 53 -0.42 0.38 4.54
C LYS A 53 -1.02 -0.62 5.52
N THR A 54 -2.17 -1.18 5.16
CA THR A 54 -2.77 -2.31 5.86
C THR A 54 -1.85 -3.51 5.71
N ASP A 55 -1.44 -4.13 6.82
CA ASP A 55 -0.74 -5.41 6.78
C ASP A 55 -1.70 -6.57 6.52
N LEU A 56 -1.18 -7.73 6.10
CA LEU A 56 -2.01 -8.89 5.76
C LEU A 56 -2.84 -9.39 6.94
N HIS A 57 -2.32 -9.30 8.16
CA HIS A 57 -3.05 -9.70 9.36
C HIS A 57 -4.29 -8.84 9.56
N THR A 58 -4.13 -7.52 9.45
CA THR A 58 -5.22 -6.54 9.55
C THR A 58 -6.21 -6.71 8.40
N LEU A 59 -5.73 -6.94 7.17
CA LEU A 59 -6.56 -7.18 6.00
C LEU A 59 -7.48 -8.39 6.23
N PHE A 60 -6.92 -9.56 6.55
CA PHE A 60 -7.72 -10.76 6.79
C PHE A 60 -8.62 -10.60 8.02
N GLY A 61 -8.14 -9.96 9.09
CA GLY A 61 -8.96 -9.68 10.27
C GLY A 61 -10.17 -8.76 9.98
N LEU A 62 -10.07 -7.84 9.01
CA LEU A 62 -11.23 -7.07 8.53
C LEU A 62 -12.23 -7.97 7.79
N HIS A 63 -11.75 -8.88 6.94
CA HIS A 63 -12.60 -9.82 6.21
C HIS A 63 -13.30 -10.82 7.12
N VAL A 64 -12.59 -11.37 8.11
CA VAL A 64 -13.19 -12.22 9.14
C VAL A 64 -14.32 -11.48 9.83
N ARG A 65 -14.10 -10.25 10.30
CA ARG A 65 -15.14 -9.46 10.97
C ARG A 65 -16.33 -9.11 10.09
N ALA A 66 -16.13 -8.96 8.78
CA ALA A 66 -17.17 -8.52 7.86
C ALA A 66 -17.95 -9.67 7.20
N ARG A 67 -17.30 -10.82 6.98
CA ARG A 67 -17.80 -11.92 6.13
C ARG A 67 -17.79 -13.29 6.80
N GLY A 68 -17.24 -13.42 8.00
CA GLY A 68 -17.10 -14.73 8.66
C GLY A 68 -16.93 -14.64 10.17
N GLU A 69 -16.20 -15.60 10.72
CA GLU A 69 -15.91 -15.74 12.15
C GLU A 69 -14.51 -16.33 12.33
N ALA A 70 -13.81 -15.94 13.40
CA ALA A 70 -12.52 -16.52 13.74
C ALA A 70 -12.75 -17.88 14.41
N VAL A 71 -12.07 -18.92 13.94
CA VAL A 71 -12.19 -20.28 14.48
C VAL A 71 -10.83 -20.72 15.03
N ASP A 72 -10.82 -21.24 16.26
CA ASP A 72 -9.60 -21.68 16.95
C ASP A 72 -9.15 -23.09 16.52
N ASP A 73 -10.07 -23.87 15.95
CA ASP A 73 -9.82 -25.21 15.44
C ASP A 73 -9.54 -25.18 13.93
N LEU A 74 -8.32 -25.59 13.57
CA LEU A 74 -7.83 -25.58 12.20
C LEU A 74 -8.67 -26.47 11.28
N ASP A 75 -9.16 -27.61 11.78
CA ASP A 75 -9.92 -28.58 10.97
C ASP A 75 -11.33 -28.08 10.64
N ARG A 76 -11.77 -27.03 11.35
CA ARG A 76 -13.07 -26.37 11.16
C ARG A 76 -12.99 -25.06 10.39
N ALA A 77 -11.79 -24.63 10.02
CA ALA A 77 -11.58 -23.38 9.30
C ALA A 77 -11.81 -23.55 7.80
N ASP A 78 -12.69 -22.75 7.20
CA ASP A 78 -12.88 -22.70 5.75
C ASP A 78 -11.65 -22.16 5.00
N ALA A 79 -10.91 -21.26 5.67
CA ALA A 79 -9.68 -20.68 5.15
C ALA A 79 -8.67 -20.48 6.28
N VAL A 80 -7.42 -20.86 6.01
CA VAL A 80 -6.28 -20.70 6.92
C VAL A 80 -5.30 -19.73 6.30
N PHE A 81 -5.00 -18.63 7.00
CA PHE A 81 -3.97 -17.68 6.59
C PHE A 81 -2.72 -17.90 7.44
N ALA A 82 -1.66 -18.43 6.85
CA ALA A 82 -0.43 -18.77 7.56
C ALA A 82 0.78 -18.67 6.64
N VAL A 83 1.98 -18.58 7.21
CA VAL A 83 3.22 -18.39 6.43
C VAL A 83 3.56 -19.64 5.60
N ASP A 84 3.24 -20.84 6.12
CA ASP A 84 3.68 -22.13 5.59
C ASP A 84 2.55 -23.01 5.04
N ARG A 85 1.28 -22.59 5.17
CA ARG A 85 0.12 -23.42 4.81
C ARG A 85 -1.10 -22.58 4.47
N GLY A 86 -2.06 -23.21 3.79
CA GLY A 86 -3.31 -22.56 3.41
C GLY A 86 -3.06 -21.43 2.41
N LEU A 87 -3.55 -20.23 2.71
CA LEU A 87 -3.24 -19.01 1.97
C LEU A 87 -2.04 -18.31 2.60
N THR A 88 -0.95 -18.25 1.85
CA THR A 88 0.33 -17.72 2.30
C THR A 88 0.50 -16.25 1.91
N PRO A 89 1.40 -15.50 2.58
CA PRO A 89 1.74 -14.14 2.17
C PRO A 89 2.26 -14.00 0.73
N PHE A 90 2.65 -15.12 0.11
CA PHE A 90 3.19 -15.15 -1.24
C PHE A 90 2.13 -15.39 -2.31
N ASP A 91 0.90 -15.74 -1.93
CA ASP A 91 -0.23 -15.97 -2.85
C ASP A 91 -0.87 -14.64 -3.29
N LEU A 92 -0.04 -13.71 -3.79
CA LEU A 92 -0.40 -12.32 -4.06
C LEU A 92 -1.58 -12.18 -5.03
N ASP A 93 -1.64 -13.00 -6.07
CA ASP A 93 -2.73 -12.95 -7.07
C ASP A 93 -4.09 -13.29 -6.44
N ARG A 94 -4.11 -14.27 -5.54
CA ARG A 94 -5.32 -14.71 -4.85
C ARG A 94 -5.71 -13.72 -3.76
N ILE A 95 -4.73 -13.17 -3.03
CA ILE A 95 -4.95 -12.08 -2.09
C ILE A 95 -5.60 -10.88 -2.80
N ALA A 96 -5.09 -10.52 -3.98
CA ALA A 96 -5.61 -9.42 -4.75
C ALA A 96 -7.01 -9.68 -5.31
N ALA A 97 -7.32 -10.90 -5.75
CA ALA A 97 -8.63 -11.23 -6.32
C ALA A 97 -9.74 -11.29 -5.27
N ASP A 98 -9.46 -11.84 -4.09
CA ASP A 98 -10.50 -12.20 -3.12
C ASP A 98 -10.63 -11.19 -1.96
N TYR A 99 -9.55 -10.43 -1.68
CA TYR A 99 -9.44 -9.61 -0.48
C TYR A 99 -9.11 -8.13 -0.72
N LEU A 100 -8.73 -7.71 -1.93
CA LEU A 100 -8.55 -6.30 -2.33
C LEU A 100 -9.68 -5.82 -3.24
#